data_AF-A0A949G6D1-F1
#
_entry.id   AF-A0A949G6D1-F1
#
_cell.length_a   1.000
_cell.length_b   1.000
_cell.length_c   1.000
_cell.angle_alpha   90.00
_cell.angle_beta   90.00
_cell.angle_gamma   90.00
#
_symmetry.space_group_name_H-M   'P 1'
#
loop_
_entity.id
_entity.type
_entity.pdbx_description
1 polymer ?
#
loop_
_entity_poly.entity_id
_entity_poly.type
_entity_poly.pdbx_seq_one_letter_code
_entity_poly.pdbx_strand_id
1 'polypeptide(L)'
;MKKLTTSHKSFSLLLGLSLLTAVPSWSQDAKLEIEQKPLAELPNSISGGETVRSRMDKFIREQGLRDVKDNKKDEAGRMVLIDFATATISAPPSDPNFVNARIAAFNKALLNAKSQCAEFQKTVVSTEAVMDTGLPSAERAKADAEQLKREGMTQEGATKVAQALNADLKGRANMPQAIQTAALYGEKILGNKMSEEIRKKGLDPSKPVDQQVAKTIAESQSFKNAVSTIAAARCTGIKVMASFEQNPSSGQGQIGIVTVWSEKLHAIADAIVTNHWELIQRGEPGKTIAEHVPNDVRTLLTTYGAQLVRDEKGDYVVLAYAQAQPRTKNQQSIDSAYEVAKTRGYGLIRSFMGEAVETNRELLDAEVSTVFTDESTRYQEESSFSRSIKAVGQKLPISGMTVAHEWETLHPANNGPVVGMVIQWKVDSAKIAAVLSGMNQASGAKAAEASRGVSSGGGSAAQGGGSVPASKPSKADAYQGQGKASRDF
;
A
#
# COMPACT_ATOMS: atom_id res chain seq x y z
N MET A 1 -20.55 1.27 83.61
CA MET A 1 -19.82 2.21 84.50
C MET A 1 -18.34 1.95 84.36
N LYS A 2 -17.53 3.01 84.10
CA LYS A 2 -16.09 3.25 84.43
C LYS A 2 -15.11 2.05 84.39
N LYS A 3 -13.92 2.11 83.79
CA LYS A 3 -12.98 3.22 83.59
C LYS A 3 -11.82 2.79 82.66
N LEU A 4 -11.22 3.78 82.02
CA LEU A 4 -9.97 3.77 81.24
C LEU A 4 -8.76 3.17 81.99
N THR A 5 -7.82 2.60 81.23
CA THR A 5 -6.39 2.95 81.35
C THR A 5 -5.66 2.79 80.02
N THR A 6 -4.90 3.84 79.72
CA THR A 6 -4.02 4.14 78.58
C THR A 6 -2.70 3.37 78.61
N SER A 7 -2.10 3.12 77.44
CA SER A 7 -0.63 3.11 77.30
C SER A 7 -0.22 3.47 75.87
N HIS A 8 0.58 4.54 75.77
CA HIS A 8 1.22 5.07 74.57
C HIS A 8 2.23 4.10 73.95
N LYS A 9 2.33 4.07 72.60
CA LYS A 9 3.62 3.96 71.89
C LYS A 9 3.61 4.79 70.59
N SER A 10 4.49 5.78 70.63
CA SER A 10 5.20 6.56 69.61
C SER A 10 4.87 6.39 68.12
N PHE A 11 4.54 7.54 67.52
CA PHE A 11 4.48 7.82 66.10
C PHE A 11 5.92 7.93 65.54
N SER A 12 6.31 7.05 64.62
CA SER A 12 7.48 7.26 63.74
C SER A 12 6.98 7.60 62.35
N LEU A 13 7.19 8.85 61.96
CA LEU A 13 6.92 9.38 60.63
C LEU A 13 8.02 8.87 59.68
N LEU A 14 7.72 7.85 58.87
CA LEU A 14 8.55 7.45 57.74
C LEU A 14 8.02 8.13 56.49
N LEU A 15 8.73 9.17 56.04
CA LEU A 15 8.61 9.74 54.71
C LEU A 15 8.90 8.63 53.69
N GLY A 16 7.84 8.06 53.10
CA GLY A 16 7.94 7.18 51.95
C GLY A 16 8.28 8.00 50.71
N LEU A 17 9.56 8.00 50.34
CA LEU A 17 10.04 8.48 49.04
C LEU A 17 9.43 7.59 47.95
N SER A 18 8.35 8.05 47.30
CA SER A 18 7.78 7.39 46.15
C SER A 18 8.74 7.52 44.97
N LEU A 19 9.57 6.50 44.74
CA LEU A 19 10.23 6.29 43.45
C LEU A 19 9.12 6.17 42.39
N LEU A 20 8.98 7.20 41.55
CA LEU A 20 8.38 7.01 40.23
C LEU A 20 9.31 6.08 39.45
N THR A 21 9.06 4.77 39.53
CA THR A 21 9.59 3.84 38.54
C THR A 21 8.91 4.16 37.22
N ALA A 22 9.65 4.76 36.30
CA ALA A 22 9.25 4.89 34.91
C ALA A 22 8.91 3.49 34.39
N VAL A 23 7.61 3.24 34.21
CA VAL A 23 7.13 2.04 33.54
C VAL A 23 7.62 2.17 32.09
N PRO A 24 8.45 1.25 31.58
CA PRO A 24 8.91 1.35 30.20
C PRO A 24 7.68 1.28 29.29
N SER A 25 7.69 2.10 28.23
CA SER A 25 6.60 2.43 27.30
C SER A 25 6.12 1.29 26.41
N TRP A 26 5.98 0.07 26.94
CA TRP A 26 5.51 -1.12 26.23
C TRP A 26 3.97 -1.15 26.06
N SER A 27 3.27 -0.09 26.48
CA SER A 27 1.81 0.01 26.45
C SER A 27 1.23 0.65 25.17
N GLN A 28 2.03 1.35 24.36
CA GLN A 28 1.50 2.00 23.14
C GLN A 28 1.46 1.05 21.93
N ASP A 29 2.47 0.19 21.75
CA ASP A 29 2.53 -0.75 20.62
C ASP A 29 1.45 -1.85 20.70
N ALA A 30 0.95 -2.17 21.90
CA ALA A 30 -0.11 -3.15 22.10
C ALA A 30 -1.51 -2.65 21.68
N LYS A 31 -1.69 -1.33 21.49
CA LYS A 31 -2.95 -0.71 21.04
C LYS A 31 -2.96 -0.33 19.56
N LEU A 32 -1.84 -0.44 18.85
CA LEU A 32 -1.83 -0.18 17.42
C LEU A 32 -2.49 -1.33 16.67
N GLU A 33 -3.45 -0.97 15.83
CA GLU A 33 -3.98 -1.84 14.78
C GLU A 33 -2.83 -2.51 14.01
N ILE A 34 -2.98 -3.79 13.71
CA ILE A 34 -1.92 -4.63 13.13
C ILE A 34 -1.28 -4.03 11.88
N GLU A 35 -2.09 -3.44 11.00
CA GLU A 35 -1.63 -2.80 9.77
C GLU A 35 -0.78 -1.55 10.03
N GLN A 36 -0.92 -0.94 11.20
CA GLN A 36 -0.18 0.26 11.61
C GLN A 36 1.11 -0.07 12.36
N LYS A 37 1.33 -1.32 12.73
CA LYS A 37 2.58 -1.73 13.38
C LYS A 37 3.77 -1.49 12.43
N PRO A 38 4.89 -0.97 12.95
CA PRO A 38 6.11 -0.83 12.17
C PRO A 38 6.63 -2.21 11.77
N LEU A 39 7.57 -2.25 10.82
CA LEU A 39 8.27 -3.50 10.53
C LEU A 39 8.98 -4.01 11.78
N ALA A 40 8.83 -5.29 12.05
CA ALA A 40 9.62 -5.94 13.10
C ALA A 40 11.08 -5.99 12.67
N GLU A 41 12.00 -5.74 13.60
CA GLU A 41 13.39 -6.10 13.41
C GLU A 41 13.54 -7.62 13.47
N LEU A 42 14.11 -8.20 12.42
CA LEU A 42 14.24 -9.64 12.21
C LEU A 42 15.72 -9.96 11.93
N PRO A 43 16.62 -9.87 12.93
CA PRO A 43 18.06 -10.10 12.72
C PRO A 43 18.40 -11.49 12.20
N ASN A 44 17.51 -12.45 12.41
CA ASN A 44 17.65 -13.81 11.90
C ASN A 44 16.93 -14.03 10.56
N SER A 45 16.47 -12.99 9.84
CA SER A 45 15.63 -13.03 8.63
C SER A 45 16.17 -13.89 7.47
N ILE A 46 17.46 -14.24 7.47
CA ILE A 46 18.12 -15.10 6.48
C ILE A 46 18.66 -16.36 7.17
N SER A 47 18.29 -17.55 6.68
CA SER A 47 18.73 -18.84 7.25
C SER A 47 19.17 -19.83 6.17
N GLY A 48 20.13 -20.69 6.48
CA GLY A 48 20.49 -21.83 5.62
C GLY A 48 19.77 -23.14 6.00
N GLY A 49 19.36 -23.28 7.27
CA GLY A 49 18.84 -24.54 7.82
C GLY A 49 17.33 -24.55 8.09
N GLU A 50 16.73 -23.40 8.38
CA GLU A 50 15.31 -23.31 8.71
C GLU A 50 14.49 -22.86 7.50
N THR A 51 13.36 -23.53 7.25
CA THR A 51 12.47 -23.21 6.11
C THR A 51 11.78 -21.86 6.32
N VAL A 52 11.50 -21.15 5.23
CA VAL A 52 10.75 -19.88 5.34
C VAL A 52 9.36 -20.10 5.95
N ARG A 53 8.70 -21.24 5.70
CA ARG A 53 7.38 -21.55 6.29
C ARG A 53 7.44 -21.64 7.81
N SER A 54 8.38 -22.39 8.37
CA SER A 54 8.57 -22.50 9.84
C SER A 54 8.72 -21.12 10.49
N ARG A 55 9.42 -20.22 9.80
CA ARG A 55 9.77 -18.89 10.30
C ARG A 55 8.61 -17.92 10.21
N MET A 56 7.84 -17.97 9.12
CA MET A 56 6.57 -17.25 9.02
C MET A 56 5.59 -17.71 10.11
N ASP A 57 5.47 -19.03 10.32
CA ASP A 57 4.63 -19.61 11.37
C ASP A 57 5.08 -19.16 12.78
N LYS A 58 6.40 -19.13 13.03
CA LYS A 58 6.97 -18.63 14.28
C LYS A 58 6.66 -17.15 14.47
N PHE A 59 6.87 -16.34 13.43
CA PHE A 59 6.62 -14.90 13.46
C PHE A 59 5.18 -14.58 13.84
N ILE A 60 4.18 -15.16 13.17
CA ILE A 60 2.79 -14.88 13.52
C ILE A 60 2.45 -15.27 14.95
N ARG A 61 2.96 -16.41 15.44
CA ARG A 61 2.75 -16.85 16.84
C ARG A 61 3.34 -15.85 17.83
N GLU A 62 4.56 -15.37 17.58
CA GLU A 62 5.23 -14.37 18.43
C GLU A 62 4.52 -13.01 18.40
N GLN A 63 3.92 -12.65 17.27
CA GLN A 63 3.10 -11.43 17.15
C GLN A 63 1.70 -11.57 17.77
N GLY A 64 1.34 -12.74 18.31
CA GLY A 64 -0.02 -13.02 18.81
C GLY A 64 -1.06 -13.09 17.68
N LEU A 65 -0.60 -13.27 16.45
CA LEU A 65 -1.41 -13.31 15.24
C LEU A 65 -1.77 -14.75 14.87
N ARG A 66 -2.88 -14.92 14.18
CA ARG A 66 -3.35 -16.23 13.69
C ARG A 66 -3.37 -16.22 12.15
N ASP A 67 -3.14 -17.41 11.56
CA ASP A 67 -3.12 -17.63 10.11
C ASP A 67 -4.50 -17.33 9.47
N VAL A 68 -4.53 -17.04 8.16
CA VAL A 68 -5.71 -16.72 7.30
C VAL A 68 -6.94 -17.56 7.63
N LYS A 69 -6.73 -18.84 7.93
CA LYS A 69 -7.79 -19.86 8.07
C LYS A 69 -8.81 -19.56 9.17
N ASP A 70 -8.57 -18.58 10.03
CA ASP A 70 -9.45 -18.24 11.13
C ASP A 70 -10.56 -17.22 10.75
N ASN A 71 -10.51 -16.52 9.61
CA ASN A 71 -11.51 -15.52 9.16
C ASN A 71 -12.00 -14.58 10.28
N LYS A 72 -11.07 -14.01 11.07
CA LYS A 72 -11.45 -13.23 12.24
C LYS A 72 -11.54 -11.75 11.95
N LYS A 73 -12.57 -11.18 12.54
CA LYS A 73 -12.62 -9.77 12.86
C LYS A 73 -11.61 -9.50 13.98
N ASP A 74 -10.90 -8.38 13.89
CA ASP A 74 -10.07 -7.92 15.01
C ASP A 74 -10.93 -7.47 16.21
N GLU A 75 -10.29 -6.97 17.27
CA GLU A 75 -10.99 -6.48 18.47
C GLU A 75 -12.01 -5.36 18.17
N ALA A 76 -11.79 -4.61 17.08
CA ALA A 76 -12.68 -3.56 16.62
C ALA A 76 -13.77 -4.06 15.65
N GLY A 77 -13.83 -5.36 15.36
CA GLY A 77 -14.84 -5.94 14.46
C GLY A 77 -14.47 -5.85 12.97
N ARG A 78 -13.23 -5.52 12.62
CA ARG A 78 -12.77 -5.26 11.24
C ARG A 78 -12.17 -6.51 10.62
N MET A 79 -12.38 -6.72 9.33
CA MET A 79 -11.76 -7.86 8.64
C MET A 79 -10.26 -7.63 8.47
N VAL A 80 -9.46 -8.61 8.89
CA VAL A 80 -8.00 -8.62 8.72
C VAL A 80 -7.60 -9.96 8.11
N LEU A 81 -6.80 -9.92 7.05
CA LEU A 81 -6.27 -11.11 6.38
C LEU A 81 -4.75 -11.12 6.48
N ILE A 82 -4.18 -12.28 6.82
CA ILE A 82 -2.74 -12.45 7.01
C ILE A 82 -2.26 -13.60 6.13
N ASP A 83 -1.82 -13.32 4.92
CA ASP A 83 -1.42 -14.36 3.95
C ASP A 83 0.07 -14.70 4.05
N PHE A 84 0.37 -15.96 3.77
CA PHE A 84 1.73 -16.45 3.60
C PHE A 84 1.96 -16.74 2.13
N ALA A 85 3.02 -16.20 1.57
CA ALA A 85 3.39 -16.48 0.19
C ALA A 85 4.88 -16.74 0.06
N THR A 86 5.24 -17.62 -0.88
CA THR A 86 6.63 -17.99 -1.13
C THR A 86 6.95 -17.94 -2.61
N ALA A 87 8.22 -17.75 -2.93
CA ALA A 87 8.74 -17.93 -4.27
C ALA A 87 10.21 -18.41 -4.23
N THR A 88 10.56 -19.25 -5.18
CA THR A 88 11.91 -19.79 -5.32
C THR A 88 12.87 -18.74 -5.87
N ILE A 89 14.08 -18.67 -5.33
CA ILE A 89 15.20 -17.91 -5.87
C ILE A 89 15.81 -18.77 -6.98
N SER A 90 15.64 -18.34 -8.23
CA SER A 90 16.01 -19.16 -9.40
C SER A 90 17.51 -19.37 -9.58
N ALA A 91 18.34 -18.52 -8.97
CA ALA A 91 19.79 -18.58 -9.04
C ALA A 91 20.40 -18.92 -7.66
N PRO A 92 21.42 -19.80 -7.59
CA PRO A 92 22.11 -20.08 -6.33
C PRO A 92 22.98 -18.89 -5.87
N PRO A 93 23.42 -18.85 -4.60
CA PRO A 93 24.29 -17.77 -4.09
C PRO A 93 25.60 -17.57 -4.87
N SER A 94 26.13 -18.64 -5.50
CA SER A 94 27.32 -18.58 -6.35
C SER A 94 27.11 -17.86 -7.68
N ASP A 95 25.86 -17.64 -8.11
CA ASP A 95 25.55 -16.97 -9.37
C ASP A 95 25.77 -15.45 -9.24
N PRO A 96 26.48 -14.80 -10.19
CA PRO A 96 26.63 -13.35 -10.22
C PRO A 96 25.32 -12.56 -10.21
N ASN A 97 24.21 -13.15 -10.67
CA ASN A 97 22.87 -12.54 -10.71
C ASN A 97 22.00 -12.87 -9.48
N PHE A 98 22.56 -13.51 -8.46
CA PHE A 98 21.82 -13.98 -7.28
C PHE A 98 20.90 -12.90 -6.66
N VAL A 99 21.36 -11.66 -6.51
CA VAL A 99 20.54 -10.58 -5.91
C VAL A 99 19.37 -10.20 -6.81
N ASN A 100 19.55 -10.19 -8.13
CA ASN A 100 18.44 -9.95 -9.06
C ASN A 100 17.42 -11.11 -9.03
N ALA A 101 17.88 -12.36 -8.89
CA ALA A 101 17.00 -13.51 -8.70
C ALA A 101 16.23 -13.44 -7.37
N ARG A 102 16.87 -12.97 -6.28
CA ARG A 102 16.20 -12.69 -5.00
C ARG A 102 15.09 -11.65 -5.17
N ILE A 103 15.37 -10.55 -5.85
CA ILE A 103 14.39 -9.49 -6.11
C ILE A 103 13.21 -10.01 -6.96
N ALA A 104 13.48 -10.84 -7.96
CA ALA A 104 12.43 -11.50 -8.73
C ALA A 104 11.56 -12.41 -7.84
N ALA A 105 12.18 -13.18 -6.93
CA ALA A 105 11.46 -14.00 -5.96
C ALA A 105 10.60 -13.16 -5.01
N PHE A 106 11.08 -12.01 -4.51
CA PHE A 106 10.24 -11.09 -3.72
C PHE A 106 8.99 -10.63 -4.48
N ASN A 107 9.15 -10.19 -5.73
CA ASN A 107 8.03 -9.75 -6.56
C ASN A 107 7.03 -10.88 -6.80
N LYS A 108 7.53 -12.10 -7.08
CA LYS A 108 6.69 -13.27 -7.29
C LYS A 108 5.95 -13.70 -6.02
N ALA A 109 6.60 -13.65 -4.87
CA ALA A 109 5.96 -13.94 -3.58
C ALA A 109 4.83 -12.92 -3.30
N LEU A 110 5.05 -11.63 -3.57
CA LEU A 110 4.01 -10.60 -3.41
C LEU A 110 2.84 -10.81 -4.37
N LEU A 111 3.11 -11.22 -5.62
CA LEU A 111 2.06 -11.57 -6.58
C LEU A 111 1.23 -12.77 -6.11
N ASN A 112 1.89 -13.81 -5.59
CA ASN A 112 1.24 -14.98 -5.02
C ASN A 112 0.37 -14.62 -3.79
N ALA A 113 0.81 -13.67 -2.95
CA ALA A 113 0.01 -13.17 -1.83
C ALA A 113 -1.26 -12.46 -2.32
N LYS A 114 -1.15 -11.60 -3.33
CA LYS A 114 -2.29 -10.92 -3.95
C LYS A 114 -3.29 -11.88 -4.57
N SER A 115 -2.81 -12.94 -5.22
CA SER A 115 -3.67 -14.00 -5.76
C SER A 115 -4.47 -14.69 -4.65
N GLN A 116 -3.83 -15.01 -3.51
CA GLN A 116 -4.51 -15.62 -2.36
C GLN A 116 -5.55 -14.68 -1.74
N CYS A 117 -5.21 -13.40 -1.58
CA CYS A 117 -6.19 -12.39 -1.15
C CYS A 117 -7.40 -12.34 -2.10
N ALA A 118 -7.17 -12.32 -3.42
CA ALA A 118 -8.26 -12.21 -4.39
C ALA A 118 -9.20 -13.43 -4.31
N GLU A 119 -8.64 -14.64 -4.20
CA GLU A 119 -9.45 -15.86 -4.00
C GLU A 119 -10.27 -15.83 -2.72
N PHE A 120 -9.68 -15.34 -1.64
CA PHE A 120 -10.39 -15.15 -0.39
C PHE A 120 -11.53 -14.13 -0.53
N GLN A 121 -11.23 -12.97 -1.12
CA GLN A 121 -12.18 -11.88 -1.29
C GLN A 121 -13.36 -12.27 -2.18
N LYS A 122 -13.18 -13.14 -3.17
CA LYS A 122 -14.31 -13.66 -3.97
C LYS A 122 -15.38 -14.30 -3.08
N THR A 123 -14.95 -15.09 -2.09
CA THR A 123 -15.86 -15.74 -1.16
C THR A 123 -16.57 -14.73 -0.27
N VAL A 124 -15.82 -13.75 0.25
CA VAL A 124 -16.35 -12.68 1.11
C VAL A 124 -17.36 -11.80 0.35
N VAL A 125 -16.95 -11.21 -0.77
CA VAL A 125 -17.78 -10.33 -1.61
C VAL A 125 -19.07 -11.04 -2.01
N SER A 126 -18.98 -12.31 -2.44
CA SER A 126 -20.18 -13.07 -2.81
C SER A 126 -21.09 -13.34 -1.62
N THR A 127 -20.53 -13.57 -0.43
CA THR A 127 -21.32 -13.84 0.79
C THR A 127 -22.02 -12.57 1.27
N GLU A 128 -21.30 -11.46 1.35
CA GLU A 128 -21.82 -10.15 1.74
C GLU A 128 -22.98 -9.74 0.81
N ALA A 129 -22.75 -9.77 -0.50
CA ALA A 129 -23.78 -9.38 -1.46
C ALA A 129 -25.06 -10.24 -1.39
N VAL A 130 -24.96 -11.51 -0.98
CA VAL A 130 -26.13 -12.37 -0.72
C VAL A 130 -26.79 -12.01 0.61
N MET A 131 -26.00 -11.83 1.67
CA MET A 131 -26.50 -11.51 3.02
C MET A 131 -27.23 -10.17 3.05
N ASP A 132 -26.69 -9.15 2.38
CA ASP A 132 -27.24 -7.79 2.37
C ASP A 132 -28.65 -7.74 1.78
N THR A 133 -28.96 -8.59 0.80
CA THR A 133 -30.30 -8.65 0.21
C THR A 133 -31.38 -9.12 1.20
N GLY A 134 -30.99 -9.75 2.32
CA GLY A 134 -31.91 -10.14 3.39
C GLY A 134 -32.36 -8.98 4.27
N LEU A 135 -31.77 -7.79 4.13
CA LEU A 135 -32.07 -6.61 4.94
C LEU A 135 -32.88 -5.55 4.16
N PRO A 136 -33.81 -4.83 4.82
CA PRO A 136 -34.41 -3.63 4.26
C PRO A 136 -33.34 -2.60 3.87
N SER A 137 -33.58 -1.83 2.81
CA SER A 137 -32.60 -0.85 2.29
C SER A 137 -32.09 0.15 3.35
N ALA A 138 -32.94 0.63 4.26
CA ALA A 138 -32.54 1.52 5.34
C ALA A 138 -31.61 0.85 6.37
N GLU A 139 -31.82 -0.44 6.64
CA GLU A 139 -30.97 -1.21 7.56
C GLU A 139 -29.62 -1.53 6.93
N ARG A 140 -29.58 -1.82 5.61
CA ARG A 140 -28.33 -1.93 4.85
C ARG A 140 -27.49 -0.66 4.92
N ALA A 141 -28.08 0.48 4.58
CA ALA A 141 -27.37 1.76 4.63
C ALA A 141 -26.84 2.09 6.03
N LYS A 142 -27.56 1.68 7.08
CA LYS A 142 -27.07 1.80 8.45
C LYS A 142 -25.90 0.85 8.74
N ALA A 143 -26.00 -0.41 8.32
CA ALA A 143 -24.95 -1.41 8.50
C ALA A 143 -23.65 -0.99 7.77
N ASP A 144 -23.77 -0.53 6.53
CA ASP A 144 -22.66 -0.03 5.71
C ASP A 144 -22.01 1.20 6.36
N ALA A 145 -22.80 2.15 6.86
CA ALA A 145 -22.25 3.34 7.52
C ALA A 145 -21.45 2.97 8.78
N GLU A 146 -21.95 2.02 9.58
CA GLU A 146 -21.22 1.54 10.76
C GLU A 146 -19.97 0.75 10.38
N GLN A 147 -20.00 0.00 9.27
CA GLN A 147 -18.83 -0.69 8.72
C GLN A 147 -17.76 0.31 8.27
N LEU A 148 -18.09 1.22 7.35
CA LEU A 148 -17.16 2.23 6.82
C LEU A 148 -16.52 3.07 7.93
N LYS A 149 -17.28 3.36 8.98
CA LYS A 149 -16.76 4.03 10.18
C LYS A 149 -15.71 3.19 10.91
N ARG A 150 -15.96 1.89 11.12
CA ARG A 150 -14.95 0.97 11.69
C ARG A 150 -13.70 0.87 10.82
N GLU A 151 -13.86 1.01 9.51
CA GLU A 151 -12.78 1.00 8.53
C GLU A 151 -11.97 2.31 8.51
N GLY A 152 -12.33 3.30 9.33
CA GLY A 152 -11.59 4.55 9.47
C GLY A 152 -12.10 5.69 8.59
N MET A 153 -13.28 5.55 7.98
CA MET A 153 -13.97 6.65 7.32
C MET A 153 -14.53 7.65 8.36
N THR A 154 -14.59 8.93 8.01
CA THR A 154 -15.23 9.93 8.87
C THR A 154 -16.72 9.63 9.06
N GLN A 155 -17.36 10.04 10.17
CA GLN A 155 -18.79 9.79 10.40
C GLN A 155 -19.66 10.35 9.25
N GLU A 156 -19.35 11.57 8.81
CA GLU A 156 -20.04 12.22 7.71
C GLU A 156 -19.76 11.50 6.38
N GLY A 157 -18.50 11.14 6.12
CA GLY A 157 -18.10 10.36 4.95
C GLY A 157 -18.83 9.02 4.89
N ALA A 158 -18.81 8.25 5.98
CA ALA A 158 -19.45 6.94 6.10
C ALA A 158 -20.95 7.02 5.82
N THR A 159 -21.63 8.02 6.38
CA THR A 159 -23.07 8.22 6.13
C THR A 159 -23.35 8.54 4.67
N LYS A 160 -22.57 9.46 4.07
CA LYS A 160 -22.74 9.86 2.66
C LYS A 160 -22.45 8.70 1.70
N VAL A 161 -21.38 7.96 1.95
CA VAL A 161 -20.98 6.81 1.15
C VAL A 161 -22.03 5.71 1.24
N ALA A 162 -22.47 5.34 2.45
CA ALA A 162 -23.48 4.31 2.63
C ALA A 162 -24.82 4.66 1.96
N GLN A 163 -25.25 5.92 2.05
CA GLN A 163 -26.43 6.40 1.31
C GLN A 163 -26.25 6.27 -0.19
N ALA A 164 -25.09 6.65 -0.73
CA ALA A 164 -24.81 6.57 -2.17
C ALA A 164 -24.70 5.11 -2.67
N LEU A 165 -24.11 4.21 -1.89
CA LEU A 165 -24.03 2.78 -2.20
C LEU A 165 -25.44 2.16 -2.33
N ASN A 166 -26.34 2.53 -1.42
CA ASN A 166 -27.70 1.99 -1.35
C ASN A 166 -28.74 2.72 -2.20
N ALA A 167 -28.44 3.91 -2.72
CA ALA A 167 -29.35 4.65 -3.60
C ALA A 167 -29.48 3.99 -4.98
N ASP A 168 -30.61 4.13 -5.68
CA ASP A 168 -30.79 3.57 -7.03
C ASP A 168 -30.11 4.45 -8.10
N LEU A 169 -28.78 4.44 -8.12
CA LEU A 169 -27.94 5.23 -9.03
C LEU A 169 -27.38 4.36 -10.16
N LYS A 170 -27.47 4.83 -11.40
CA LYS A 170 -26.92 4.16 -12.59
C LYS A 170 -25.96 5.06 -13.36
N GLY A 171 -24.87 4.48 -13.85
CA GLY A 171 -23.84 5.20 -14.62
C GLY A 171 -22.89 5.99 -13.73
N ARG A 172 -21.59 5.89 -13.95
CA ARG A 172 -20.58 6.63 -13.16
C ARG A 172 -20.81 8.15 -13.11
N ALA A 173 -21.26 8.75 -14.21
CA ALA A 173 -21.47 10.20 -14.30
C ALA A 173 -22.52 10.72 -13.30
N ASN A 174 -23.42 9.86 -12.85
CA ASN A 174 -24.46 10.18 -11.87
C ASN A 174 -24.05 9.82 -10.43
N MET A 175 -22.84 9.28 -10.23
CA MET A 175 -22.36 8.84 -8.93
C MET A 175 -21.78 10.03 -8.14
N PRO A 176 -22.20 10.22 -6.88
CA PRO A 176 -21.60 11.21 -6.00
C PRO A 176 -20.09 11.03 -5.89
N GLN A 177 -19.37 12.13 -5.74
CA GLN A 177 -17.91 12.15 -5.56
C GLN A 177 -17.44 11.17 -4.46
N ALA A 178 -18.24 11.02 -3.41
CA ALA A 178 -17.95 10.14 -2.28
C ALA A 178 -17.76 8.65 -2.65
N ILE A 179 -18.34 8.18 -3.76
CA ILE A 179 -18.21 6.78 -4.23
C ILE A 179 -17.47 6.68 -5.56
N GLN A 180 -16.70 7.71 -5.95
CA GLN A 180 -15.88 7.69 -7.17
C GLN A 180 -14.51 7.03 -6.98
N THR A 181 -14.20 6.57 -5.76
CA THR A 181 -13.04 5.72 -5.50
C THR A 181 -13.22 4.35 -6.14
N ALA A 182 -12.13 3.63 -6.45
CA ALA A 182 -12.24 2.37 -7.20
C ALA A 182 -13.01 1.31 -6.39
N ALA A 183 -12.73 1.24 -5.09
CA ALA A 183 -13.35 0.30 -4.16
C ALA A 183 -14.87 0.49 -4.12
N LEU A 184 -15.31 1.69 -3.73
CA LEU A 184 -16.71 2.00 -3.49
C LEU A 184 -17.54 1.95 -4.79
N TYR A 185 -16.92 2.34 -5.91
CA TYR A 185 -17.55 2.20 -7.21
C TYR A 185 -17.76 0.73 -7.61
N GLY A 186 -16.79 -0.15 -7.31
CA GLY A 186 -16.93 -1.59 -7.49
C GLY A 186 -18.09 -2.17 -6.68
N GLU A 187 -18.17 -1.84 -5.38
CA GLU A 187 -19.31 -2.24 -4.53
C GLU A 187 -20.64 -1.77 -5.12
N LYS A 188 -20.68 -0.54 -5.65
CA LYS A 188 -21.88 0.00 -6.27
C LYS A 188 -22.30 -0.77 -7.52
N ILE A 189 -21.35 -1.14 -8.39
CA ILE A 189 -21.62 -1.96 -9.58
C ILE A 189 -22.24 -3.30 -9.17
N LEU A 190 -21.69 -3.95 -8.15
CA LEU A 190 -22.20 -5.24 -7.66
C LEU A 190 -23.63 -5.14 -7.14
N GLY A 191 -23.88 -4.16 -6.27
CA GLY A 191 -25.21 -3.93 -5.69
C GLY A 191 -26.26 -3.61 -6.77
N ASN A 192 -25.88 -2.82 -7.78
CA ASN A 192 -26.73 -2.55 -8.94
C ASN A 192 -27.05 -3.82 -9.72
N LYS A 193 -26.03 -4.64 -10.00
CA LYS A 193 -26.19 -5.90 -10.73
C LYS A 193 -27.10 -6.88 -9.99
N MET A 194 -26.90 -7.04 -8.69
CA MET A 194 -27.79 -7.83 -7.82
C MET A 194 -29.23 -7.30 -7.90
N SER A 195 -29.41 -5.99 -7.78
CA SER A 195 -30.74 -5.35 -7.83
C SER A 195 -31.42 -5.51 -9.19
N GLU A 196 -30.69 -5.52 -10.29
CA GLU A 196 -31.23 -5.77 -11.62
C GLU A 196 -31.71 -7.21 -11.79
N GLU A 197 -30.95 -8.19 -11.32
CA GLU A 197 -31.35 -9.61 -11.35
C GLU A 197 -32.55 -9.91 -10.43
N ILE A 198 -32.64 -9.24 -9.27
CA ILE A 198 -33.81 -9.31 -8.39
C ILE A 198 -35.05 -8.77 -9.11
N ARG A 199 -34.96 -7.61 -9.78
CA ARG A 199 -36.08 -7.03 -10.54
C ARG A 199 -36.51 -7.93 -11.70
N LYS A 200 -35.59 -8.60 -12.40
CA LYS A 200 -35.91 -9.56 -13.47
C LYS A 200 -36.74 -10.75 -12.96
N LYS A 201 -36.63 -11.10 -11.68
CA LYS A 201 -37.45 -12.11 -11.02
C LYS A 201 -38.80 -11.57 -10.49
N GLY A 202 -39.12 -10.31 -10.76
CA GLY A 202 -40.37 -9.68 -10.30
C GLY A 202 -40.36 -9.27 -8.82
N LEU A 203 -39.18 -9.19 -8.20
CA LEU A 203 -39.01 -8.84 -6.79
C LEU A 203 -38.55 -7.38 -6.65
N ASP A 204 -38.83 -6.79 -5.49
CA ASP A 204 -38.43 -5.43 -5.14
C ASP A 204 -37.08 -5.45 -4.39
N PRO A 205 -35.98 -4.94 -4.99
CA PRO A 205 -34.66 -4.97 -4.36
C PRO A 205 -34.52 -4.06 -3.14
N SER A 206 -35.51 -3.21 -2.84
CA SER A 206 -35.51 -2.41 -1.60
C SER A 206 -36.00 -3.20 -0.38
N LYS A 207 -36.69 -4.33 -0.61
CA LYS A 207 -37.25 -5.21 0.41
C LYS A 207 -36.33 -6.42 0.65
N PRO A 208 -36.45 -7.08 1.82
CA PRO A 208 -35.79 -8.36 2.06
C PRO A 208 -36.12 -9.39 0.96
N VAL A 209 -35.08 -10.00 0.41
CA VAL A 209 -35.15 -11.07 -0.58
C VAL A 209 -34.82 -12.40 0.09
N ASP A 210 -35.50 -13.46 -0.33
CA ASP A 210 -35.22 -14.81 0.13
C ASP A 210 -33.77 -15.23 -0.20
N GLN A 211 -33.08 -15.79 0.79
CA GLN A 211 -31.67 -16.15 0.69
C GLN A 211 -31.39 -17.18 -0.40
N GLN A 212 -32.32 -18.10 -0.68
CA GLN A 212 -32.15 -19.08 -1.76
C GLN A 212 -32.23 -18.39 -3.13
N VAL A 213 -33.13 -17.43 -3.28
CA VAL A 213 -33.24 -16.63 -4.51
C VAL A 213 -31.96 -15.81 -4.74
N ALA A 214 -31.45 -15.16 -3.70
CA ALA A 214 -30.21 -14.39 -3.77
C ALA A 214 -29.00 -15.27 -4.14
N LYS A 215 -28.88 -16.47 -3.55
CA LYS A 215 -27.85 -17.46 -3.90
C LYS A 215 -27.92 -17.87 -5.37
N THR A 216 -29.11 -18.16 -5.90
CA THR A 216 -29.26 -18.49 -7.32
C THR A 216 -28.85 -17.35 -8.25
N ILE A 217 -29.08 -16.08 -7.85
CA ILE A 217 -28.57 -14.93 -8.61
C ILE A 217 -27.04 -14.89 -8.55
N ALA A 218 -26.47 -15.08 -7.36
CA ALA A 218 -25.03 -15.06 -7.15
C ALA A 218 -24.30 -16.17 -7.92
N GLU A 219 -24.98 -17.26 -8.24
CA GLU A 219 -24.46 -18.34 -9.07
C GLU A 219 -24.38 -18.02 -10.57
N SER A 220 -25.04 -16.94 -11.03
CA SER A 220 -24.99 -16.52 -12.42
C SER A 220 -23.57 -16.13 -12.84
N GLN A 221 -23.20 -16.44 -14.09
CA GLN A 221 -21.85 -16.18 -14.59
C GLN A 221 -21.52 -14.68 -14.55
N SER A 222 -22.50 -13.84 -14.91
CA SER A 222 -22.31 -12.40 -14.90
C SER A 222 -22.02 -11.91 -13.47
N PHE A 223 -22.73 -12.39 -12.46
CA PHE A 223 -22.48 -12.03 -11.06
C PHE A 223 -21.12 -12.53 -10.57
N LYS A 224 -20.79 -13.81 -10.81
CA LYS A 224 -19.48 -14.39 -10.46
C LYS A 224 -18.31 -13.60 -11.03
N ASN A 225 -18.43 -13.14 -12.28
CA ASN A 225 -17.34 -12.37 -12.87
C ASN A 225 -17.23 -10.95 -12.26
N ALA A 226 -18.36 -10.31 -11.89
CA ALA A 226 -18.32 -9.04 -11.18
C ALA A 226 -17.68 -9.20 -9.79
N VAL A 227 -18.01 -10.28 -9.07
CA VAL A 227 -17.36 -10.66 -7.81
C VAL A 227 -15.85 -10.81 -7.99
N SER A 228 -15.38 -11.47 -9.06
CA SER A 228 -13.94 -11.63 -9.33
C SER A 228 -13.20 -10.31 -9.50
N THR A 229 -13.74 -9.37 -10.28
CA THR A 229 -13.12 -8.05 -10.48
C THR A 229 -13.07 -7.24 -9.18
N ILE A 230 -14.15 -7.26 -8.40
CA ILE A 230 -14.22 -6.52 -7.11
C ILE A 230 -13.31 -7.15 -6.06
N ALA A 231 -13.21 -8.48 -6.04
CA ALA A 231 -12.30 -9.18 -5.16
C ALA A 231 -10.84 -8.79 -5.40
N ALA A 232 -10.42 -8.68 -6.67
CA ALA A 232 -9.10 -8.18 -7.02
C ALA A 232 -8.91 -6.71 -6.59
N ALA A 233 -9.94 -5.88 -6.75
CA ALA A 233 -9.93 -4.47 -6.32
C ALA A 233 -9.68 -4.31 -4.82
N ARG A 234 -10.38 -5.13 -4.01
CA ARG A 234 -10.25 -5.13 -2.55
C ARG A 234 -8.82 -5.42 -2.12
N CYS A 235 -8.04 -6.20 -2.85
CA CYS A 235 -6.66 -6.56 -2.50
C CYS A 235 -5.61 -5.46 -2.73
N THR A 236 -6.03 -4.25 -3.13
CA THR A 236 -5.15 -3.08 -3.10
C THR A 236 -4.79 -2.71 -1.64
N GLY A 237 -3.60 -2.15 -1.43
CA GLY A 237 -3.15 -1.74 -0.09
C GLY A 237 -2.54 -2.84 0.77
N ILE A 238 -2.37 -4.08 0.26
CA ILE A 238 -1.67 -5.16 0.97
C ILE A 238 -0.27 -4.70 1.42
N LYS A 239 0.03 -4.94 2.70
CA LYS A 239 1.31 -4.60 3.32
C LYS A 239 2.11 -5.87 3.64
N VAL A 240 3.41 -5.88 3.36
CA VAL A 240 4.32 -6.93 3.83
C VAL A 240 4.72 -6.60 5.28
N MET A 241 4.43 -7.49 6.23
CA MET A 241 4.79 -7.33 7.64
C MET A 241 6.15 -7.94 7.98
N ALA A 242 6.48 -9.05 7.31
CA ALA A 242 7.74 -9.75 7.50
C ALA A 242 8.14 -10.48 6.23
N SER A 243 9.45 -10.63 6.08
CA SER A 243 10.06 -11.33 4.97
C SER A 243 11.18 -12.21 5.49
N PHE A 244 11.30 -13.38 4.90
CA PHE A 244 12.28 -14.38 5.27
C PHE A 244 12.94 -14.94 4.03
N GLU A 245 14.22 -15.22 4.14
CA GLU A 245 14.99 -15.86 3.11
C GLU A 245 15.59 -17.16 3.62
N GLN A 246 15.54 -18.18 2.78
CA GLN A 246 16.25 -19.43 2.95
C GLN A 246 17.27 -19.62 1.82
N ASN A 247 18.53 -19.88 2.17
CA ASN A 247 19.59 -20.25 1.24
C ASN A 247 20.19 -21.59 1.65
N PRO A 248 19.60 -22.71 1.23
CA PRO A 248 20.09 -24.03 1.64
C PRO A 248 21.49 -24.28 1.05
N SER A 249 22.29 -25.12 1.72
CA SER A 249 23.62 -25.53 1.25
C SER A 249 23.59 -26.29 -0.08
N SER A 250 22.44 -26.87 -0.43
CA SER A 250 22.17 -27.53 -1.70
C SER A 250 20.75 -27.20 -2.17
N GLY A 251 20.58 -26.92 -3.46
CA GLY A 251 19.29 -26.57 -4.06
C GLY A 251 19.08 -25.07 -4.22
N GLN A 252 17.88 -24.69 -4.65
CA GLN A 252 17.50 -23.29 -4.83
C GLN A 252 17.07 -22.66 -3.51
N GLY A 253 17.38 -21.38 -3.35
CA GLY A 253 16.88 -20.59 -2.21
C GLY A 253 15.39 -20.29 -2.34
N GLN A 254 14.81 -19.72 -1.28
CA GLN A 254 13.41 -19.36 -1.25
C GLN A 254 13.21 -18.05 -0.47
N ILE A 255 12.30 -17.21 -0.97
CA ILE A 255 11.74 -16.08 -0.24
C ILE A 255 10.36 -16.48 0.28
N GLY A 256 10.08 -16.16 1.54
CA GLY A 256 8.75 -16.21 2.13
C GLY A 256 8.37 -14.86 2.69
N ILE A 257 7.12 -14.45 2.50
CA ILE A 257 6.57 -13.20 3.02
C ILE A 257 5.31 -13.47 3.83
N VAL A 258 5.13 -12.67 4.89
CA VAL A 258 3.87 -12.55 5.62
C VAL A 258 3.28 -11.20 5.26
N THR A 259 2.09 -11.21 4.68
CA THR A 259 1.36 -9.99 4.35
C THR A 259 0.21 -9.76 5.30
N VAL A 260 -0.26 -8.52 5.37
CA VAL A 260 -1.50 -8.15 6.02
C VAL A 260 -2.33 -7.30 5.08
N TRP A 261 -3.63 -7.58 5.06
CA TRP A 261 -4.66 -6.78 4.44
C TRP A 261 -5.72 -6.44 5.49
N SER A 262 -6.28 -5.24 5.40
CA SER A 262 -7.50 -4.88 6.12
C SER A 262 -8.33 -3.93 5.26
N GLU A 263 -9.63 -3.88 5.52
CA GLU A 263 -10.54 -2.93 4.87
C GLU A 263 -10.04 -1.49 5.01
N LYS A 264 -9.46 -1.15 6.18
CA LYS A 264 -8.82 0.14 6.42
C LYS A 264 -7.61 0.39 5.53
N LEU A 265 -6.69 -0.57 5.38
CA LEU A 265 -5.54 -0.44 4.49
C LEU A 265 -5.98 -0.20 3.05
N HIS A 266 -6.98 -0.96 2.61
CA HIS A 266 -7.58 -0.84 1.29
C HIS A 266 -8.20 0.56 1.10
N ALA A 267 -9.07 1.00 2.00
CA ALA A 267 -9.72 2.31 1.93
C ALA A 267 -8.70 3.46 1.91
N ILE A 268 -7.65 3.39 2.73
CA ILE A 268 -6.59 4.41 2.72
C ILE A 268 -5.84 4.40 1.38
N ALA A 269 -5.44 3.22 0.88
CA ALA A 269 -4.72 3.11 -0.38
C ALA A 269 -5.56 3.64 -1.55
N ASP A 270 -6.83 3.27 -1.62
CA ASP A 270 -7.78 3.72 -2.64
C ASP A 270 -7.97 5.25 -2.58
N ALA A 271 -8.28 5.80 -1.40
CA ALA A 271 -8.44 7.24 -1.22
C ALA A 271 -7.19 8.05 -1.59
N ILE A 272 -5.99 7.52 -1.28
CA ILE A 272 -4.72 8.14 -1.67
C ILE A 272 -4.59 8.19 -3.19
N VAL A 273 -4.86 7.09 -3.90
CA VAL A 273 -4.64 7.04 -5.36
C VAL A 273 -5.71 7.79 -6.14
N THR A 274 -6.94 7.88 -5.63
CA THR A 274 -8.04 8.59 -6.29
C THR A 274 -8.12 10.05 -5.86
N ASN A 275 -7.18 10.53 -5.04
CA ASN A 275 -7.15 11.90 -4.51
C ASN A 275 -8.42 12.26 -3.70
N HIS A 276 -9.00 11.28 -3.01
CA HIS A 276 -10.17 11.42 -2.13
C HIS A 276 -9.75 11.34 -0.66
N TRP A 277 -8.69 12.08 -0.31
CA TRP A 277 -8.07 12.06 1.03
C TRP A 277 -9.02 12.53 2.13
N GLU A 278 -10.04 13.32 1.78
CA GLU A 278 -11.09 13.79 2.68
C GLU A 278 -11.97 12.67 3.25
N LEU A 279 -12.00 11.50 2.61
CA LEU A 279 -12.79 10.35 3.07
C LEU A 279 -12.18 9.67 4.29
N ILE A 280 -10.87 9.78 4.46
CA ILE A 280 -10.11 9.01 5.46
C ILE A 280 -9.85 9.88 6.69
N GLN A 281 -10.09 9.33 7.87
CA GLN A 281 -9.66 9.97 9.11
C GLN A 281 -8.13 10.01 9.19
N ARG A 282 -7.60 11.17 9.56
CA ARG A 282 -6.20 11.26 9.97
C ARG A 282 -5.96 10.28 11.11
N GLY A 283 -4.89 9.49 11.00
CA GLY A 283 -4.54 8.57 12.06
C GLY A 283 -3.97 9.30 13.26
N GLU A 284 -3.92 8.62 14.40
CA GLU A 284 -3.05 9.03 15.52
C GLU A 284 -1.60 9.22 15.04
N PRO A 285 -0.83 10.13 15.67
CA PRO A 285 0.60 10.28 15.45
C PRO A 285 1.34 8.93 15.45
N GLY A 286 2.12 8.70 14.41
CA GLY A 286 3.00 7.54 14.26
C GLY A 286 4.43 7.84 14.69
N LYS A 287 5.35 6.98 14.25
CA LYS A 287 6.80 7.18 14.41
C LYS A 287 7.33 8.13 13.35
N THR A 288 8.49 8.71 13.59
CA THR A 288 9.22 9.44 12.53
C THR A 288 9.57 8.49 11.39
N ILE A 289 9.78 9.03 10.19
CA ILE A 289 10.16 8.20 9.03
C ILE A 289 11.45 7.40 9.26
N ALA A 290 12.42 7.98 9.97
CA ALA A 290 13.66 7.29 10.30
C ALA A 290 13.42 6.05 11.17
N GLU A 291 12.49 6.12 12.12
CA GLU A 291 12.15 5.01 13.02
C GLU A 291 11.32 3.90 12.36
N HIS A 292 10.74 4.16 11.19
CA HIS A 292 10.10 3.11 10.38
C HIS A 292 11.12 2.28 9.59
N VAL A 293 12.35 2.78 9.42
CA VAL A 293 13.41 2.06 8.73
C VAL A 293 14.13 1.14 9.73
N PRO A 294 14.17 -0.18 9.50
CA PRO A 294 14.89 -1.10 10.38
C PRO A 294 16.37 -0.72 10.50
N ASN A 295 16.93 -0.77 11.71
CA ASN A 295 18.35 -0.50 11.91
C ASN A 295 19.22 -1.71 11.58
N ASP A 296 18.67 -2.91 11.75
CA ASP A 296 19.35 -4.16 11.45
C ASP A 296 19.42 -4.42 9.93
N VAL A 297 20.64 -4.58 9.44
CA VAL A 297 20.91 -4.71 8.01
C VAL A 297 20.41 -6.03 7.42
N ARG A 298 20.30 -7.10 8.24
CA ARG A 298 19.73 -8.38 7.79
C ARG A 298 18.22 -8.25 7.57
N THR A 299 17.55 -7.49 8.42
CA THR A 299 16.15 -7.11 8.26
C THR A 299 16.00 -6.34 6.94
N LEU A 300 16.80 -5.29 6.73
CA LEU A 300 16.81 -4.50 5.49
C LEU A 300 17.07 -5.34 4.24
N LEU A 301 18.01 -6.29 4.28
CA LEU A 301 18.28 -7.23 3.19
C LEU A 301 17.05 -8.05 2.80
N THR A 302 16.16 -8.34 3.75
CA THR A 302 14.91 -9.06 3.49
C THR A 302 13.69 -8.15 3.29
N THR A 303 13.79 -6.86 3.56
CA THR A 303 12.70 -5.91 3.31
C THR A 303 12.70 -5.46 1.85
N TYR A 304 11.59 -5.71 1.15
CA TYR A 304 11.39 -5.31 -0.24
C TYR A 304 9.92 -5.02 -0.51
N GLY A 305 9.62 -4.00 -1.32
CA GLY A 305 8.26 -3.62 -1.68
C GLY A 305 7.81 -2.29 -1.07
N ALA A 306 6.56 -1.91 -1.36
CA ALA A 306 5.92 -0.72 -0.81
C ALA A 306 5.18 -1.02 0.50
N GLN A 307 5.12 -0.03 1.37
CA GLN A 307 4.44 -0.07 2.67
C GLN A 307 3.72 1.24 2.92
N LEU A 308 2.54 1.13 3.51
CA LEU A 308 1.81 2.28 4.03
C LEU A 308 2.10 2.41 5.53
N VAL A 309 2.58 3.58 5.95
CA VAL A 309 2.90 3.91 7.34
C VAL A 309 2.30 5.28 7.71
N ARG A 310 2.35 5.63 9.00
CA ARG A 310 2.01 6.97 9.51
C ARG A 310 3.24 7.67 10.05
N ASP A 311 3.41 8.94 9.72
CA ASP A 311 4.46 9.77 10.28
C ASP A 311 4.06 10.39 11.64
N GLU A 312 4.95 11.18 12.23
CA GLU A 312 4.78 11.81 13.54
C GLU A 312 3.57 12.77 13.62
N LYS A 313 2.98 13.14 12.48
CA LYS A 313 1.78 13.99 12.42
C LYS A 313 0.51 13.18 12.25
N GLY A 314 0.63 11.87 12.05
CA GLY A 314 -0.49 10.98 11.73
C GLY A 314 -0.84 10.97 10.24
N ASP A 315 0.02 11.55 9.38
CA ASP A 315 -0.18 11.57 7.94
C ASP A 315 0.29 10.25 7.33
N TYR A 316 -0.46 9.75 6.34
CA TYR A 316 -0.11 8.52 5.63
C TYR A 316 1.04 8.75 4.65
N VAL A 317 2.01 7.85 4.69
CA VAL A 317 3.23 7.88 3.89
C VAL A 317 3.43 6.52 3.24
N VAL A 318 3.76 6.51 1.95
CA VAL A 318 4.17 5.29 1.25
C VAL A 318 5.69 5.20 1.28
N LEU A 319 6.24 4.16 1.91
CA LEU A 319 7.66 3.83 1.91
C LEU A 319 7.91 2.65 0.97
N ALA A 320 8.86 2.77 0.05
CA ALA A 320 9.28 1.68 -0.82
C ALA A 320 10.73 1.30 -0.55
N TYR A 321 10.92 0.03 -0.19
CA TYR A 321 12.22 -0.59 0.04
C TYR A 321 12.66 -1.29 -1.25
N ALA A 322 13.76 -0.83 -1.81
CA ALA A 322 14.32 -1.38 -3.04
C ALA A 322 15.80 -1.67 -2.87
N GLN A 323 16.28 -2.66 -3.64
CA GLN A 323 17.66 -3.11 -3.58
C GLN A 323 18.25 -3.22 -4.99
N ALA A 324 19.57 -3.18 -5.06
CA ALA A 324 20.34 -3.46 -6.26
C ALA A 324 21.69 -4.10 -5.92
N GLN A 325 22.30 -4.71 -6.93
CA GLN A 325 23.62 -5.32 -6.83
C GLN A 325 24.60 -4.50 -7.67
N PRO A 326 25.66 -3.96 -7.05
CA PRO A 326 26.82 -3.45 -7.77
C PRO A 326 27.47 -4.58 -8.60
N ARG A 327 27.87 -4.27 -9.84
CA ARG A 327 28.62 -5.19 -10.71
C ARG A 327 30.01 -5.50 -10.15
N THR A 328 30.61 -4.51 -9.49
CA THR A 328 31.91 -4.64 -8.82
C THR A 328 31.87 -3.90 -7.48
N LYS A 329 32.91 -4.03 -6.66
CA LYS A 329 33.06 -3.32 -5.38
C LYS A 329 33.60 -1.89 -5.52
N ASN A 330 33.79 -1.37 -6.73
CA ASN A 330 34.29 -0.01 -6.89
C ASN A 330 33.17 1.03 -6.70
N GLN A 331 33.53 2.24 -6.28
CA GLN A 331 32.57 3.29 -5.94
C GLN A 331 31.61 3.61 -7.10
N GLN A 332 32.13 3.67 -8.33
CA GLN A 332 31.30 3.95 -9.51
C GLN A 332 30.20 2.89 -9.72
N SER A 333 30.50 1.61 -9.48
CA SER A 333 29.53 0.54 -9.57
C SER A 333 28.52 0.57 -8.43
N ILE A 334 28.92 1.04 -7.25
CA ILE A 334 28.06 1.22 -6.08
C ILE A 334 27.09 2.37 -6.32
N ASP A 335 27.59 3.54 -6.76
CA ASP A 335 26.78 4.72 -7.09
C ASP A 335 25.75 4.38 -8.18
N SER A 336 26.17 3.64 -9.21
CA SER A 336 25.27 3.17 -10.27
C SER A 336 24.18 2.24 -9.72
N ALA A 337 24.51 1.40 -8.74
CA ALA A 337 23.55 0.50 -8.12
C ALA A 337 22.54 1.27 -7.23
N TYR A 338 22.96 2.33 -6.54
CA TYR A 338 22.04 3.21 -5.80
C TYR A 338 21.00 3.86 -6.73
N GLU A 339 21.41 4.36 -7.90
CA GLU A 339 20.48 4.91 -8.89
C GLU A 339 19.51 3.83 -9.44
N VAL A 340 19.98 2.60 -9.61
CA VAL A 340 19.11 1.46 -9.95
C VAL A 340 18.12 1.15 -8.82
N ALA A 341 18.58 1.09 -7.56
CA ALA A 341 17.73 0.84 -6.40
C ALA A 341 16.69 1.96 -6.22
N LYS A 342 17.08 3.21 -6.40
CA LYS A 342 16.19 4.38 -6.39
C LYS A 342 15.12 4.31 -7.48
N THR A 343 15.53 3.99 -8.71
CA THR A 343 14.61 3.81 -9.84
C THR A 343 13.62 2.68 -9.57
N ARG A 344 14.09 1.56 -8.99
CA ARG A 344 13.23 0.46 -8.54
C ARG A 344 12.27 0.89 -7.44
N GLY A 345 12.72 1.67 -6.46
CA GLY A 345 11.87 2.23 -5.41
C GLY A 345 10.75 3.12 -5.97
N TYR A 346 11.07 4.00 -6.92
CA TYR A 346 10.03 4.75 -7.64
C TYR A 346 9.07 3.84 -8.41
N GLY A 347 9.58 2.77 -9.00
CA GLY A 347 8.78 1.75 -9.67
C GLY A 347 7.82 1.04 -8.72
N LEU A 348 8.25 0.73 -7.49
CA LEU A 348 7.42 0.10 -6.46
C LEU A 348 6.30 1.01 -5.98
N ILE A 349 6.56 2.30 -5.76
CA ILE A 349 5.51 3.29 -5.43
C ILE A 349 4.52 3.42 -6.60
N ARG A 350 5.03 3.53 -7.83
CA ARG A 350 4.19 3.57 -9.04
C ARG A 350 3.37 2.32 -9.23
N SER A 351 3.91 1.15 -8.91
CA SER A 351 3.21 -0.12 -8.99
C SER A 351 2.09 -0.20 -7.96
N PHE A 352 2.40 0.16 -6.70
CA PHE A 352 1.41 0.24 -5.62
C PHE A 352 0.26 1.18 -5.97
N MET A 353 0.56 2.38 -6.49
CA MET A 353 -0.47 3.35 -6.88
C MET A 353 -1.17 2.98 -8.20
N GLY A 354 -0.43 2.41 -9.14
CA GLY A 354 -0.91 2.00 -10.47
C GLY A 354 -1.85 0.80 -10.43
N GLU A 355 -1.69 -0.08 -9.44
CA GLU A 355 -2.61 -1.19 -9.18
C GLU A 355 -4.04 -0.72 -8.94
N ALA A 356 -4.23 0.19 -8.00
CA ALA A 356 -5.56 0.72 -7.71
C ALA A 356 -6.15 1.53 -8.89
N VAL A 357 -5.30 2.20 -9.69
CA VAL A 357 -5.75 2.91 -10.89
C VAL A 357 -6.16 1.94 -12.01
N GLU A 358 -5.40 0.87 -12.25
CA GLU A 358 -5.75 -0.14 -13.25
C GLU A 358 -7.04 -0.86 -12.85
N THR A 359 -7.19 -1.23 -11.59
CA THR A 359 -8.44 -1.74 -11.03
C THR A 359 -9.63 -0.81 -11.32
N ASN A 360 -9.46 0.50 -11.12
CA ASN A 360 -10.50 1.49 -11.41
C ASN A 360 -10.88 1.50 -12.90
N ARG A 361 -9.88 1.39 -13.79
CA ARG A 361 -10.08 1.32 -15.24
C ARG A 361 -10.83 0.06 -15.65
N GLU A 362 -10.53 -1.08 -15.04
CA GLU A 362 -11.23 -2.35 -15.32
C GLU A 362 -12.68 -2.31 -14.85
N LEU A 363 -12.94 -1.75 -13.66
CA LEU A 363 -14.31 -1.54 -13.19
C LEU A 363 -15.13 -0.65 -14.12
N LEU A 364 -14.51 0.37 -14.74
CA LEU A 364 -15.11 1.18 -15.77
C LEU A 364 -15.39 0.41 -17.06
N ASP A 365 -14.40 -0.32 -17.57
CA ASP A 365 -14.53 -1.10 -18.80
C ASP A 365 -15.64 -2.18 -18.62
N ALA A 366 -15.76 -2.75 -17.42
CA ALA A 366 -16.78 -3.72 -17.05
C ALA A 366 -18.21 -3.15 -16.90
N GLU A 367 -18.38 -1.84 -16.72
CA GLU A 367 -19.70 -1.19 -16.81
C GLU A 367 -20.17 -1.13 -18.27
N VAL A 368 -19.25 -0.90 -19.20
CA VAL A 368 -19.53 -0.76 -20.63
C VAL A 368 -19.68 -2.12 -21.33
N SER A 369 -18.94 -3.13 -20.85
CA SER A 369 -18.90 -4.48 -21.40
C SER A 369 -19.79 -5.45 -20.61
N THR A 370 -20.54 -6.32 -21.29
CA THR A 370 -21.21 -7.47 -20.63
C THR A 370 -20.25 -8.62 -20.32
N VAL A 371 -19.02 -8.55 -20.84
CA VAL A 371 -17.95 -9.53 -20.63
C VAL A 371 -17.03 -9.01 -19.54
N PHE A 372 -17.01 -9.73 -18.43
CA PHE A 372 -16.07 -9.57 -17.33
C PHE A 372 -15.06 -10.72 -17.42
N THR A 373 -13.77 -10.41 -17.42
CA THR A 373 -12.70 -11.42 -17.46
C THR A 373 -12.53 -12.08 -16.09
N ASP A 374 -12.21 -13.38 -16.05
CA ASP A 374 -11.82 -14.03 -14.79
C ASP A 374 -10.41 -13.55 -14.39
N GLU A 375 -10.33 -12.75 -13.33
CA GLU A 375 -9.08 -12.11 -12.90
C GLU A 375 -8.25 -12.92 -11.91
N SER A 376 -8.72 -14.08 -11.45
CA SER A 376 -7.89 -14.93 -10.60
C SER A 376 -6.71 -15.55 -11.32
N THR A 377 -6.91 -15.91 -12.58
CA THR A 377 -5.84 -16.32 -13.49
C THR A 377 -4.92 -15.16 -13.83
N ARG A 378 -5.34 -13.89 -13.69
CA ARG A 378 -4.49 -12.70 -13.98
C ARG A 378 -3.28 -12.60 -13.06
N TYR A 379 -3.46 -12.87 -11.76
CA TYR A 379 -2.34 -12.93 -10.82
C TYR A 379 -1.50 -14.21 -11.00
N GLN A 380 -2.05 -15.26 -11.64
CA GLN A 380 -1.28 -16.42 -12.06
C GLN A 380 -0.47 -16.15 -13.35
N GLU A 381 -0.98 -15.28 -14.23
CA GLU A 381 -0.31 -14.81 -15.44
C GLU A 381 0.56 -13.57 -15.18
N GLU A 382 1.65 -13.78 -14.42
CA GLU A 382 2.63 -12.77 -13.98
C GLU A 382 2.99 -11.71 -15.05
N SER A 383 3.11 -12.11 -16.32
CA SER A 383 3.53 -11.20 -17.41
C SER A 383 2.46 -10.21 -17.88
N SER A 384 1.17 -10.56 -17.80
CA SER A 384 0.09 -9.71 -18.31
C SER A 384 -0.21 -8.58 -17.34
N PHE A 385 -0.44 -8.93 -16.07
CA PHE A 385 -0.69 -7.99 -14.99
C PHE A 385 0.50 -7.06 -14.75
N SER A 386 1.73 -7.58 -14.68
CA SER A 386 2.91 -6.75 -14.49
C SER A 386 3.10 -5.72 -15.62
N ARG A 387 2.74 -6.08 -16.87
CA ARG A 387 2.79 -5.15 -17.99
C ARG A 387 1.73 -4.06 -17.90
N SER A 388 0.49 -4.37 -17.51
CA SER A 388 -0.56 -3.36 -17.37
C SER A 388 -0.25 -2.39 -16.22
N ILE A 389 0.12 -2.90 -15.05
CA ILE A 389 0.53 -2.08 -13.91
C ILE A 389 1.71 -1.18 -14.26
N LYS A 390 2.70 -1.70 -14.99
CA LYS A 390 3.83 -0.88 -15.49
C LYS A 390 3.35 0.20 -16.44
N ALA A 391 2.46 -0.12 -17.38
CA ALA A 391 1.94 0.84 -18.35
C ALA A 391 1.12 1.97 -17.69
N VAL A 392 0.29 1.64 -16.70
CA VAL A 392 -0.48 2.62 -15.92
C VAL A 392 0.44 3.43 -15.01
N GLY A 393 1.28 2.76 -14.24
CA GLY A 393 2.21 3.39 -13.30
C GLY A 393 3.18 4.36 -13.97
N GLN A 394 3.63 4.08 -15.20
CA GLN A 394 4.46 5.00 -15.99
C GLN A 394 3.74 6.29 -16.39
N LYS A 395 2.42 6.23 -16.57
CA LYS A 395 1.60 7.39 -16.92
C LYS A 395 1.20 8.22 -15.71
N LEU A 396 1.28 7.66 -14.49
CA LEU A 396 0.96 8.40 -13.28
C LEU A 396 2.02 9.47 -13.00
N PRO A 397 1.67 10.77 -13.00
CA PRO A 397 2.59 11.85 -12.68
C PRO A 397 2.80 11.92 -11.16
N ILE A 398 3.42 10.88 -10.58
CA ILE A 398 3.73 10.83 -9.16
C ILE A 398 4.90 11.76 -8.90
N SER A 399 4.61 12.93 -8.33
CA SER A 399 5.58 13.93 -7.92
C SER A 399 5.75 13.92 -6.40
N GLY A 400 6.88 14.41 -5.90
CA GLY A 400 7.15 14.47 -4.46
C GLY A 400 7.75 13.21 -3.84
N MET A 401 8.24 12.26 -4.65
CA MET A 401 9.04 11.14 -4.14
C MET A 401 10.44 11.61 -3.73
N THR A 402 10.91 11.21 -2.55
CA THR A 402 12.24 11.57 -2.02
C THR A 402 12.91 10.35 -1.40
N VAL A 403 14.24 10.42 -1.22
CA VAL A 403 14.99 9.39 -0.51
C VAL A 403 14.83 9.61 0.99
N ALA A 404 14.42 8.58 1.71
CA ALA A 404 14.32 8.57 3.17
C ALA A 404 15.56 7.96 3.83
N HIS A 405 16.14 6.92 3.22
CA HIS A 405 17.30 6.22 3.75
C HIS A 405 18.07 5.48 2.66
N GLU A 406 19.38 5.28 2.86
CA GLU A 406 20.27 4.54 1.96
C GLU A 406 21.15 3.62 2.82
N TRP A 407 21.41 2.42 2.34
CA TRP A 407 22.26 1.45 3.04
C TRP A 407 23.02 0.54 2.08
N GLU A 408 24.09 -0.05 2.57
CA GLU A 408 24.94 -0.97 1.84
C GLU A 408 25.45 -2.07 2.77
N THR A 409 25.56 -3.29 2.24
CA THR A 409 26.14 -4.42 2.96
C THR A 409 26.63 -5.51 2.02
N LEU A 410 27.20 -6.57 2.58
CA LEU A 410 27.51 -7.80 1.88
C LEU A 410 26.44 -8.86 2.21
N HIS A 411 25.93 -9.54 1.20
CA HIS A 411 24.95 -10.59 1.40
C HIS A 411 25.60 -11.80 2.10
N PRO A 412 25.04 -12.31 3.21
CA PRO A 412 25.70 -13.33 4.03
C PRO A 412 25.92 -14.67 3.32
N ALA A 413 25.14 -14.97 2.28
CA ALA A 413 25.25 -16.23 1.54
C ALA A 413 26.41 -16.29 0.54
N ASN A 414 26.89 -15.16 0.01
CA ASN A 414 27.90 -15.14 -1.05
C ASN A 414 28.92 -13.98 -0.95
N ASN A 415 28.82 -13.15 0.08
CA ASN A 415 29.66 -11.96 0.27
C ASN A 415 29.61 -10.96 -0.90
N GLY A 416 28.55 -11.00 -1.71
CA GLY A 416 28.31 -10.08 -2.81
C GLY A 416 27.75 -8.75 -2.30
N PRO A 417 28.15 -7.61 -2.87
CA PRO A 417 27.65 -6.31 -2.44
C PRO A 417 26.16 -6.14 -2.77
N VAL A 418 25.43 -5.55 -1.84
CA VAL A 418 24.03 -5.16 -1.99
C VAL A 418 23.88 -3.74 -1.48
N VAL A 419 23.26 -2.90 -2.28
CA VAL A 419 22.83 -1.56 -1.87
C VAL A 419 21.32 -1.51 -1.80
N GLY A 420 20.80 -0.68 -0.92
CA GLY A 420 19.37 -0.45 -0.78
C GLY A 420 19.01 1.01 -0.61
N MET A 421 17.80 1.33 -1.08
CA MET A 421 17.19 2.65 -1.04
C MET A 421 15.80 2.51 -0.43
N VAL A 422 15.50 3.39 0.52
CA VAL A 422 14.15 3.62 1.02
C VAL A 422 13.65 4.91 0.42
N ILE A 423 12.63 4.80 -0.42
CA ILE A 423 11.96 5.95 -1.05
C ILE A 423 10.69 6.24 -0.26
N GLN A 424 10.41 7.52 -0.01
CA GLN A 424 9.15 7.95 0.56
C GLN A 424 8.32 8.77 -0.43
N TRP A 425 7.00 8.67 -0.31
CA TRP A 425 6.02 9.56 -0.90
C TRP A 425 5.01 10.00 0.15
N LYS A 426 4.74 11.31 0.23
CA LYS A 426 3.77 11.92 1.16
C LYS A 426 2.72 12.71 0.39
N VAL A 427 1.48 12.70 0.89
CA VAL A 427 0.36 13.47 0.30
C VAL A 427 0.70 14.97 0.20
N ASP A 428 1.26 15.56 1.25
CA ASP A 428 1.64 16.97 1.25
C ASP A 428 2.73 17.28 0.22
N SER A 429 3.69 16.39 0.04
CA SER A 429 4.71 16.52 -1.01
C SER A 429 4.10 16.47 -2.41
N ALA A 430 3.06 15.67 -2.61
CA ALA A 430 2.32 15.63 -3.88
C ALA A 430 1.52 16.93 -4.11
N LYS A 431 0.86 17.47 -3.07
CA LYS A 431 0.16 18.76 -3.14
C LYS A 431 1.10 19.90 -3.49
N ILE A 432 2.26 19.99 -2.84
CA ILE A 432 3.29 20.99 -3.14
C ILE A 432 3.83 20.82 -4.56
N ALA A 433 4.12 19.59 -4.97
CA ALA A 433 4.62 19.34 -6.31
C ALA A 433 3.59 19.67 -7.42
N ALA A 434 2.29 19.47 -7.17
CA ALA A 434 1.22 19.90 -8.06
C ALA A 434 1.19 21.44 -8.20
N VAL A 435 1.36 22.17 -7.10
CA VAL A 435 1.48 23.65 -7.11
C VAL A 435 2.70 24.09 -7.91
N LEU A 436 3.88 23.49 -7.67
CA LEU A 436 5.12 23.83 -8.38
C LEU A 436 5.02 23.50 -9.89
N SER A 437 4.38 22.39 -10.25
CA SER A 437 4.11 22.04 -11.65
C SER A 437 3.18 23.07 -12.31
N GLY A 438 2.12 23.50 -11.62
CA GLY A 438 1.24 24.58 -12.07
C GLY A 438 1.96 25.93 -12.23
N MET A 439 2.89 26.26 -11.32
CA MET A 439 3.74 27.46 -11.42
C MET A 439 4.70 27.38 -12.61
N ASN A 440 5.30 26.22 -12.88
CA ASN A 440 6.20 25.99 -14.01
C ASN A 440 5.46 26.00 -15.36
N GLN A 441 4.23 25.50 -15.40
CA GLN A 441 3.37 25.61 -16.59
C GLN A 441 2.92 27.05 -16.82
N ALA A 442 2.55 27.79 -15.76
CA ALA A 442 2.16 29.19 -15.86
C ALA A 442 3.33 30.11 -16.25
N SER A 443 4.55 29.83 -15.76
CA SER A 443 5.75 30.56 -16.16
C SER A 443 6.21 30.22 -17.57
N GLY A 444 6.11 28.95 -17.99
CA GLY A 444 6.31 28.52 -19.38
C GLY A 444 5.30 29.14 -20.34
N ALA A 445 4.02 29.22 -19.95
CA ALA A 445 2.98 29.89 -20.71
C ALA A 445 3.25 31.39 -20.84
N LYS A 446 3.62 32.08 -19.75
CA LYS A 446 4.01 33.51 -19.78
C LYS A 446 5.27 33.78 -20.61
N ALA A 447 6.25 32.87 -20.59
CA ALA A 447 7.45 32.98 -21.44
C ALA A 447 7.11 32.77 -22.92
N ALA A 448 6.19 31.84 -23.24
CA ALA A 448 5.68 31.64 -24.59
C ALA A 448 4.84 32.85 -25.07
N GLU A 449 4.04 33.44 -24.19
CA GLU A 449 3.23 34.64 -24.48
C GLU A 449 4.12 35.89 -24.68
N ALA A 450 5.15 36.06 -23.86
CA ALA A 450 6.16 37.11 -24.03
C ALA A 450 6.96 36.95 -25.34
N SER A 451 7.27 35.71 -25.75
CA SER A 451 7.94 35.46 -27.04
C SER A 451 7.05 35.74 -28.25
N ARG A 452 5.71 35.60 -28.11
CA ARG A 452 4.73 35.94 -29.15
C ARG A 452 4.39 37.42 -29.19
N GLY A 453 4.46 38.12 -28.06
CA GLY A 453 4.24 39.58 -27.98
C GLY A 453 5.38 40.42 -28.57
N VAL A 454 6.58 39.85 -28.74
CA VAL A 454 7.74 40.55 -29.32
C VAL A 454 7.76 40.45 -30.86
N SER A 455 6.96 39.58 -31.49
CA SER A 455 6.97 39.41 -32.96
C SER A 455 5.88 40.19 -33.72
N SER A 456 5.12 41.09 -33.07
CA SER A 456 3.97 41.77 -33.72
C SER A 456 4.01 43.31 -33.68
N GLY A 457 5.19 43.93 -33.64
CA GLY A 457 5.30 45.39 -33.68
C GLY A 457 6.48 45.92 -34.49
N GLY A 458 6.22 46.38 -35.72
CA GLY A 458 7.06 47.35 -36.44
C GLY A 458 7.86 46.80 -37.62
N GLY A 459 7.39 47.06 -38.85
CA GLY A 459 8.13 46.78 -40.08
C GLY A 459 9.00 47.95 -40.54
N SER A 460 10.17 47.64 -41.11
CA SER A 460 10.69 48.11 -42.41
C SER A 460 12.23 48.21 -42.46
N ALA A 461 12.79 47.57 -43.48
CA ALA A 461 14.08 47.81 -44.16
C ALA A 461 15.41 47.70 -43.38
N ALA A 462 16.22 46.68 -43.70
CA ALA A 462 17.48 46.82 -44.45
C ALA A 462 18.34 45.52 -44.38
N GLN A 463 19.01 45.22 -45.50
CA GLN A 463 20.04 44.19 -45.68
C GLN A 463 21.19 44.28 -44.66
N GLY A 464 21.74 43.13 -44.28
CA GLY A 464 23.07 43.04 -43.67
C GLY A 464 23.36 41.67 -43.09
N GLY A 465 24.30 40.94 -43.69
CA GLY A 465 24.70 39.60 -43.24
C GLY A 465 25.38 39.58 -41.87
N GLY A 466 25.31 38.44 -41.20
CA GLY A 466 26.01 38.21 -39.94
C GLY A 466 25.55 36.92 -39.27
N SER A 467 26.40 35.90 -39.35
CA SER A 467 26.30 34.62 -38.64
C SER A 467 26.06 34.80 -37.13
N VAL A 468 24.99 34.20 -36.60
CA VAL A 468 24.72 34.12 -35.16
C VAL A 468 25.33 32.83 -34.59
N PRO A 469 26.11 32.88 -33.49
CA PRO A 469 26.70 31.70 -32.85
C PRO A 469 25.69 30.97 -31.96
N ALA A 470 25.87 29.65 -31.85
CA ALA A 470 25.09 28.75 -31.03
C ALA A 470 25.11 29.14 -29.53
N SER A 471 23.92 29.32 -28.95
CA SER A 471 23.72 29.47 -27.51
C SER A 471 23.74 28.09 -26.82
N LYS A 472 24.61 27.98 -25.81
CA LYS A 472 24.82 26.81 -24.95
C LYS A 472 23.56 26.49 -24.12
N PRO A 473 23.31 25.21 -23.77
CA PRO A 473 22.29 24.87 -22.78
C PRO A 473 22.69 25.37 -21.39
N SER A 474 21.71 26.01 -20.73
CA SER A 474 21.75 26.39 -19.31
C SER A 474 21.94 25.16 -18.42
N LYS A 475 22.85 25.26 -17.45
CA LYS A 475 23.19 24.22 -16.48
C LYS A 475 21.98 23.94 -15.59
N ALA A 476 21.58 22.67 -15.53
CA ALA A 476 20.74 22.15 -14.46
C ALA A 476 21.47 22.25 -13.12
N ASP A 477 20.71 22.57 -12.08
CA ASP A 477 21.17 22.66 -10.69
C ASP A 477 21.90 21.39 -10.27
N ALA A 478 23.21 21.51 -10.13
CA ALA A 478 24.05 20.51 -9.50
C ALA A 478 23.78 20.56 -8.00
N TYR A 479 23.00 19.62 -7.50
CA TYR A 479 22.97 19.32 -6.07
C TYR A 479 24.36 18.77 -5.70
N GLN A 480 25.17 19.61 -5.05
CA GLN A 480 26.42 19.19 -4.42
C GLN A 480 26.09 18.28 -3.24
N GLY A 481 25.97 16.98 -3.51
CA GLY A 481 26.18 15.97 -2.49
C GLY A 481 27.62 16.10 -2.00
N GLN A 482 27.80 16.46 -0.74
CA GLN A 482 29.09 16.40 -0.08
C GLN A 482 29.68 15.00 -0.30
N GLY A 483 30.81 14.93 -1.00
CA GLY A 483 31.55 13.70 -1.20
C GLY A 483 31.85 13.05 0.14
N LYS A 484 31.42 11.79 0.30
CA LYS A 484 31.83 10.96 1.43
C LYS A 484 32.93 10.02 0.99
N ALA A 485 33.92 9.90 1.88
CA ALA A 485 35.09 9.06 1.73
C ALA A 485 34.71 7.62 1.38
N SER A 486 35.51 7.00 0.52
CA SER A 486 35.50 5.55 0.29
C SER A 486 35.51 4.84 1.63
N ARG A 487 34.48 4.03 1.88
CA ARG A 487 34.45 3.13 3.03
C ARG A 487 35.04 1.81 2.55
N ASP A 488 36.23 1.51 3.06
CA ASP A 488 37.00 0.33 2.69
C ASP A 488 36.20 -0.95 2.93
N PHE A 489 36.29 -1.86 1.96
CA PHE A 489 35.82 -3.25 2.01
C PHE A 489 36.86 -4.17 2.63
#